data_AF-A0A2S9E3J2-F1
#
_entry.id   AF-A0A2S9E3J2-F1
#
_cell.length_a   1.000
_cell.length_b   1.000
_cell.length_c   1.000
_cell.angle_alpha   90.00
_cell.angle_beta   90.00
_cell.angle_gamma   90.00
#
_symmetry.space_group_name_H-M   'P 1'
#
loop_
_entity.id
_entity.type
_entity.pdbx_description
1 polymer ?
#
loop_
_entity_poly.entity_id
_entity_poly.type
_entity_poly.pdbx_seq_one_letter_code
_entity_poly.pdbx_strand_id
1 'polypeptide(L)'
;MYGLDSTSGAVAELLLLAPLLAVLVAAVGAFVALRALRFRTKIKSAEQWWVRVENAVNHCLSDSTVEQNLGTTMLAHLQGQGELPDGLDAEQRREWERLSRLRWKVQPEDLAMIHDMVKDLALSKSRRFSSMGIRLNPELRPEHETMMRQAQLALRIDQKLGRDSDPEVLKIFTSE
;
A
#
# COMPACT_ATOMS: atom_id res chain seq x y z
N MET A 1 -64.69 29.64 22.30
CA MET A 1 -63.82 30.18 21.24
C MET A 1 -62.38 29.83 21.61
N TYR A 2 -61.88 28.71 21.09
CA TYR A 2 -60.54 28.21 21.38
C TYR A 2 -59.77 28.04 20.07
N GLY A 3 -58.55 28.56 20.03
CA GLY A 3 -57.45 27.95 19.28
C GLY A 3 -57.28 28.34 17.83
N LEU A 4 -56.83 29.56 17.54
CA LEU A 4 -56.20 29.88 16.24
C LEU A 4 -54.92 30.76 16.31
N ASP A 5 -54.44 31.14 17.50
CA ASP A 5 -53.29 32.07 17.60
C ASP A 5 -51.93 31.39 17.85
N SER A 6 -51.87 30.09 18.16
CA SER A 6 -50.59 29.41 18.46
C SER A 6 -49.80 28.93 17.24
N THR A 7 -50.40 28.87 16.05
CA THR A 7 -49.71 28.38 14.84
C THR A 7 -48.92 29.46 14.10
N SER A 8 -49.31 30.73 14.20
CA SER A 8 -48.62 31.82 13.48
C SER A 8 -47.26 32.16 14.08
N GLY A 9 -47.15 32.15 15.42
CA GLY A 9 -45.89 32.38 16.13
C GLY A 9 -44.85 31.28 15.88
N ALA A 10 -45.27 30.01 15.91
CA ALA A 10 -44.38 28.87 15.68
C ALA A 10 -43.80 28.83 14.25
N VAL A 11 -44.61 29.20 13.24
CA VAL A 11 -44.16 29.27 11.84
C VAL A 11 -43.24 30.47 11.61
N ALA A 12 -43.48 31.60 12.28
CA ALA A 12 -42.62 32.79 12.22
C ALA A 12 -41.27 32.55 12.92
N GLU A 13 -41.23 31.86 14.05
CA GLU A 13 -40.00 31.45 14.73
C GLU A 13 -39.19 30.42 13.90
N LEU A 14 -39.87 29.48 13.23
CA LEU A 14 -39.24 28.56 12.27
C LEU A 14 -38.63 29.29 11.06
N LEU A 15 -39.29 30.34 10.55
CA LEU A 15 -38.76 31.19 9.47
C LEU A 15 -37.55 32.02 9.91
N LEU A 16 -37.49 32.46 11.17
CA LEU A 16 -36.32 33.12 11.76
C LEU A 16 -35.14 32.16 11.95
N LEU A 17 -35.41 30.88 12.24
CA LEU A 17 -34.40 29.82 12.35
C LEU A 17 -33.99 29.22 10.99
N ALA A 18 -34.79 29.41 9.94
CA ALA A 18 -34.53 28.92 8.59
C ALA A 18 -33.14 29.29 8.03
N PRO A 19 -32.63 30.54 8.14
CA PRO A 19 -31.28 30.86 7.67
C PRO A 19 -30.20 30.13 8.46
N LEU A 20 -30.40 29.91 9.76
CA LEU A 20 -29.44 29.22 10.63
C LEU A 20 -29.42 27.70 10.32
N LEU A 21 -30.59 27.11 10.09
CA LEU A 21 -30.74 25.74 9.59
C LEU A 21 -30.14 25.57 8.20
N ALA A 22 -30.34 26.54 7.29
CA ALA A 22 -29.76 26.50 5.95
C ALA A 22 -28.23 26.52 5.99
N VAL A 23 -27.63 27.35 6.85
CA VAL A 23 -26.17 27.37 7.07
C VAL A 23 -25.67 26.03 7.62
N LEU A 24 -26.39 25.43 8.57
CA LEU A 24 -26.06 24.10 9.12
C LEU A 24 -26.12 23.01 8.04
N VAL A 25 -27.19 22.97 7.24
CA VAL A 25 -27.34 22.01 6.13
C VAL A 25 -26.24 22.22 5.09
N ALA A 26 -25.92 23.47 4.73
CA ALA A 26 -24.82 23.78 3.84
C ALA A 26 -23.47 23.34 4.40
N ALA A 27 -23.21 23.54 5.70
CA ALA A 27 -21.99 23.10 6.36
C ALA A 27 -21.85 21.58 6.37
N VAL A 28 -22.94 20.84 6.66
CA VAL A 28 -22.97 19.38 6.60
C VAL A 28 -22.74 18.90 5.16
N GLY A 29 -23.41 19.52 4.17
CA GLY A 29 -23.21 19.21 2.76
C GLY A 29 -21.77 19.43 2.30
N ALA A 30 -21.16 20.55 2.69
CA ALA A 30 -19.75 20.84 2.41
C ALA A 30 -18.80 19.83 3.07
N PHE A 31 -19.08 19.42 4.32
CA PHE A 31 -18.31 18.40 5.02
C PHE A 31 -18.38 17.03 4.32
N VAL A 32 -19.58 16.60 3.92
CA VAL A 32 -19.77 15.35 3.17
C VAL A 32 -19.06 15.40 1.82
N ALA A 33 -19.15 16.52 1.09
CA ALA A 33 -18.45 16.71 -0.17
C ALA A 33 -16.92 16.65 -0.02
N LEU A 34 -16.37 17.34 0.98
CA LEU A 34 -14.93 17.29 1.30
C LEU A 34 -14.49 15.87 1.69
N ARG A 35 -15.31 15.16 2.46
CA ARG A 35 -15.05 13.77 2.83
C ARG A 35 -15.05 12.85 1.60
N ALA A 36 -16.05 12.99 0.74
CA ALA A 36 -16.15 12.22 -0.51
C ALA A 36 -14.96 12.49 -1.45
N LEU A 37 -14.52 13.76 -1.57
CA LEU A 37 -13.33 14.11 -2.34
C LEU A 37 -12.07 13.46 -1.77
N ARG A 38 -11.87 13.49 -0.44
CA ARG A 38 -10.73 12.82 0.22
C ARG A 38 -10.74 11.31 0.02
N PHE A 39 -11.92 10.67 0.07
CA PHE A 39 -12.03 9.24 -0.24
C PHE A 39 -11.68 8.96 -1.70
N ARG A 40 -12.19 9.77 -2.63
CA ARG A 40 -11.88 9.62 -4.06
C ARG A 40 -10.38 9.77 -4.35
N THR A 41 -9.70 10.73 -3.72
CA THR A 41 -8.25 10.89 -3.90
C THR A 41 -7.48 9.70 -3.34
N LYS A 42 -7.89 9.15 -2.19
CA LYS A 42 -7.27 7.95 -1.62
C LYS A 42 -7.48 6.73 -2.51
N ILE A 43 -8.70 6.52 -3.02
CA ILE A 43 -9.02 5.41 -3.94
C ILE A 43 -8.17 5.50 -5.20
N LYS A 44 -8.09 6.68 -5.83
CA LYS A 44 -7.22 6.88 -7.00
C LYS A 44 -5.75 6.60 -6.69
N SER A 45 -5.27 7.00 -5.53
CA SER A 45 -3.90 6.70 -5.10
C SER A 45 -3.69 5.20 -4.87
N ALA A 46 -4.69 4.47 -4.38
CA ALA A 46 -4.64 3.03 -4.19
C ALA A 46 -4.65 2.29 -5.52
N GLU A 47 -5.51 2.71 -6.45
CA GLU A 47 -5.58 2.18 -7.82
C GLU A 47 -4.24 2.36 -8.55
N GLN A 48 -3.63 3.55 -8.47
CA GLN A 48 -2.30 3.79 -9.03
C GLN A 48 -1.22 2.95 -8.36
N TRP A 49 -1.33 2.69 -7.06
CA TRP A 49 -0.41 1.81 -6.35
C TRP A 49 -0.55 0.37 -6.86
N TRP A 50 -1.78 -0.12 -7.00
CA TRP A 50 -2.07 -1.46 -7.54
C TRP A 50 -1.56 -1.65 -8.96
N VAL A 51 -1.74 -0.68 -9.85
CA VAL A 51 -1.19 -0.72 -11.21
C VAL A 51 0.34 -0.84 -11.21
N ARG A 52 1.02 -0.18 -10.26
CA ARG A 52 2.48 -0.30 -10.13
C ARG A 52 2.90 -1.65 -9.57
N VAL A 53 2.13 -2.21 -8.64
CA VAL A 53 2.35 -3.56 -8.12
C VAL A 53 2.19 -4.56 -9.26
N GLU A 54 1.09 -4.51 -10.01
CA GLU A 54 0.84 -5.38 -11.16
C GLU A 54 1.97 -5.28 -12.20
N ASN A 55 2.43 -4.07 -12.52
CA ASN A 55 3.57 -3.90 -13.40
C ASN A 55 4.85 -4.56 -12.84
N ALA A 56 5.12 -4.37 -11.54
CA ALA A 56 6.26 -5.02 -10.89
C ALA A 56 6.14 -6.55 -10.87
N VAL A 57 4.92 -7.09 -10.68
CA VAL A 57 4.63 -8.53 -10.78
C VAL A 57 4.94 -9.04 -12.17
N ASN A 58 4.49 -8.34 -13.21
CA ASN A 58 4.74 -8.73 -14.60
C ASN A 58 6.24 -8.80 -14.91
N HIS A 59 7.02 -7.86 -14.40
CA HIS A 59 8.49 -7.92 -14.48
C HIS A 59 9.08 -9.11 -13.72
N CYS A 60 8.58 -9.41 -12.51
CA CYS A 60 8.97 -10.58 -11.72
C CYS A 60 8.69 -11.92 -12.39
N LEU A 61 7.68 -11.99 -13.27
CA LEU A 61 7.28 -13.19 -14.00
C LEU A 61 7.94 -13.31 -15.39
N SER A 62 8.74 -12.32 -15.80
CA SER A 62 9.48 -12.37 -17.06
C SER A 62 10.51 -13.50 -17.08
N ASP A 63 10.87 -14.01 -18.25
CA ASP A 63 11.96 -14.99 -18.40
C ASP A 63 13.36 -14.37 -18.20
N SER A 64 13.47 -13.04 -18.29
CA SER A 64 14.74 -12.32 -18.13
C SER A 64 15.07 -12.07 -16.67
N THR A 65 16.27 -12.48 -16.23
CA THR A 65 16.76 -12.19 -14.86
C THR A 65 16.87 -10.70 -14.57
N VAL A 66 17.16 -9.88 -15.58
CA VAL A 66 17.20 -8.40 -15.46
C VAL A 66 15.82 -7.85 -15.14
N GLU A 67 14.79 -8.31 -15.87
CA GLU A 67 13.40 -7.92 -15.65
C GLU A 67 12.90 -8.41 -14.29
N GLN A 68 13.22 -9.65 -13.91
CA GLN A 68 12.87 -10.19 -12.59
C GLN A 68 13.48 -9.36 -11.44
N ASN A 69 14.73 -8.94 -11.59
CA ASN A 69 15.41 -8.07 -10.64
C ASN A 69 14.79 -6.67 -10.59
N LEU A 70 14.38 -6.13 -11.74
CA LEU A 70 13.66 -4.86 -11.83
C LEU A 70 12.34 -4.96 -11.06
N GLY A 71 11.53 -5.99 -11.34
CA GLY A 71 10.26 -6.23 -10.63
C GLY A 71 10.45 -6.36 -9.13
N THR A 72 11.46 -7.11 -8.69
CA THR A 72 11.80 -7.27 -7.26
C THR A 72 12.18 -5.94 -6.62
N THR A 73 12.94 -5.11 -7.32
CA THR A 73 13.31 -3.75 -6.86
C THR A 73 12.11 -2.83 -6.77
N MET A 74 11.20 -2.90 -7.75
CA MET A 74 9.96 -2.13 -7.75
C MET A 74 9.06 -2.52 -6.57
N LEU A 75 8.86 -3.82 -6.31
CA LEU A 75 8.13 -4.30 -5.14
C LEU A 75 8.78 -3.84 -3.83
N ALA A 76 10.12 -3.89 -3.76
CA ALA A 76 10.87 -3.41 -2.62
C ALA A 76 10.71 -1.90 -2.36
N HIS A 77 10.47 -1.10 -3.41
CA HIS A 77 10.15 0.32 -3.29
C HIS A 77 8.69 0.54 -2.88
N LEU A 78 7.76 -0.22 -3.45
CA LEU A 78 6.32 -0.07 -3.22
C LEU A 78 5.89 -0.41 -1.79
N GLN A 79 6.59 -1.32 -1.10
CA GLN A 79 6.36 -1.59 0.33
C GLN A 79 6.71 -0.42 1.26
N GLY A 80 7.55 0.53 0.81
CA GLY A 80 7.93 1.72 1.58
C GLY A 80 7.06 2.93 1.24
N GLN A 81 6.08 2.76 0.35
CA GLN A 81 5.27 3.88 -0.12
C GLN A 81 4.37 4.39 1.02
N GLY A 82 4.66 5.60 1.49
CA GLY A 82 3.97 6.20 2.63
C GLY A 82 4.69 6.01 3.96
N GLU A 83 5.94 5.53 3.96
CA GLU A 83 6.86 5.65 5.08
C GLU A 83 7.62 6.97 5.01
N LEU A 84 7.89 7.57 6.17
CA LEU A 84 8.62 8.83 6.28
C LEU A 84 10.07 8.60 5.82
N PRO A 85 10.58 9.35 4.81
CA PRO A 85 11.97 9.27 4.42
C PRO A 85 12.90 9.67 5.58
N ASP A 86 14.01 8.94 5.71
CA ASP A 86 15.07 9.30 6.66
C ASP A 86 15.77 10.59 6.23
N GLY A 87 16.23 11.36 7.21
CA GLY A 87 17.04 12.57 6.96
C GLY A 87 16.27 13.83 6.57
N LEU A 88 14.92 13.82 6.63
CA LEU A 88 14.12 15.02 6.42
C LEU A 88 14.27 16.00 7.59
N ASP A 89 14.42 17.28 7.26
CA ASP A 89 14.37 18.36 8.25
C ASP A 89 12.93 18.53 8.83
N ALA A 90 12.79 19.38 9.85
CA ALA A 90 11.51 19.56 10.54
C ALA A 90 10.40 20.16 9.65
N GLU A 91 10.77 20.94 8.63
CA GLU A 91 9.82 21.60 7.73
C GLU A 91 9.36 20.63 6.63
N GLN A 92 10.31 19.94 6.01
CA GLN A 92 10.08 18.86 5.05
C GLN A 92 9.26 17.72 5.66
N ARG A 93 9.50 17.38 6.94
CA ARG A 93 8.69 16.38 7.65
C ARG A 93 7.23 16.80 7.74
N ARG A 94 6.95 18.06 8.09
CA ARG A 94 5.57 18.58 8.17
C ARG A 94 4.88 18.61 6.81
N GLU A 95 5.61 18.99 5.77
CA GLU A 95 5.09 18.99 4.40
C GLU A 95 4.80 17.57 3.91
N TRP A 96 5.72 16.63 4.18
CA TRP A 96 5.53 15.23 3.87
C TRP A 96 4.32 14.64 4.62
N GLU A 97 4.15 14.92 5.90
CA GLU A 97 2.98 14.51 6.69
C GLU A 97 1.68 15.09 6.13
N ARG A 98 1.70 16.33 5.65
CA ARG A 98 0.53 16.97 5.03
C ARG A 98 0.13 16.27 3.73
N LEU A 99 1.11 15.95 2.88
CA LEU A 99 0.88 15.29 1.59
C LEU A 99 0.52 13.80 1.76
N SER A 100 1.17 13.09 2.68
CA SER A 100 0.95 11.66 2.92
C SER A 100 -0.45 11.33 3.44
N ARG A 101 -1.12 12.25 4.16
CA ARG A 101 -2.52 12.08 4.63
C ARG A 101 -3.52 11.76 3.51
N LEU A 102 -3.24 12.22 2.29
CA LEU A 102 -4.07 12.00 1.11
C LEU A 102 -3.64 10.80 0.26
N ARG A 103 -2.44 10.24 0.52
CA ARG A 103 -1.89 9.11 -0.22
C ARG A 103 -2.39 7.79 0.36
N TRP A 104 -2.39 6.77 -0.48
CA TRP A 104 -2.54 5.39 -0.02
C TRP A 104 -1.40 5.05 0.94
N LYS A 105 -1.75 4.51 2.10
CA LYS A 105 -0.81 3.91 3.04
C LYS A 105 -0.95 2.41 2.87
N VAL A 106 0.16 1.75 2.54
CA VAL A 106 0.21 0.30 2.40
C VAL A 106 -0.29 -0.35 3.69
N GLN A 107 -1.29 -1.21 3.58
CA GLN A 107 -1.85 -1.95 4.72
C GLN A 107 -1.06 -3.25 4.96
N PRO A 108 -1.16 -3.85 6.16
CA PRO A 108 -0.55 -5.15 6.43
C PRO A 108 -0.99 -6.25 5.45
N GLU A 109 -2.24 -6.21 4.97
CA GLU A 109 -2.78 -7.16 4.01
C GLU A 109 -2.11 -7.01 2.64
N ASP A 110 -1.87 -5.77 2.21
CA ASP A 110 -1.15 -5.45 0.97
C ASP A 110 0.30 -6.01 1.02
N LEU A 111 0.97 -5.83 2.17
CA LEU A 111 2.31 -6.38 2.42
C LEU A 111 2.31 -7.90 2.44
N ALA A 112 1.32 -8.53 3.08
CA ALA A 112 1.20 -9.98 3.12
C ALA A 112 1.07 -10.59 1.72
N MET A 113 0.30 -9.94 0.84
CA MET A 113 0.16 -10.41 -0.54
C MET A 113 1.47 -10.29 -1.34
N ILE A 114 2.20 -9.18 -1.20
CA ILE A 114 3.53 -9.02 -1.83
C ILE A 114 4.51 -10.08 -1.27
N HIS A 115 4.46 -10.33 0.04
CA HIS A 115 5.26 -11.36 0.69
C HIS A 115 5.01 -12.73 0.05
N ASP A 116 3.76 -13.17 -0.02
CA ASP A 116 3.41 -14.51 -0.48
C ASP A 116 3.88 -14.75 -1.92
N MET A 117 3.70 -13.76 -2.80
CA MET A 117 4.23 -13.82 -4.15
C MET A 117 5.76 -13.93 -4.20
N VAL A 118 6.47 -13.05 -3.50
CA VAL A 118 7.94 -13.00 -3.56
C VAL A 118 8.54 -14.26 -2.95
N LYS A 119 7.92 -14.78 -1.88
CA LYS A 119 8.25 -16.08 -1.29
C LYS A 119 8.09 -17.20 -2.31
N ASP A 120 6.95 -17.28 -3.00
CA ASP A 120 6.71 -18.33 -3.99
C ASP A 120 7.72 -18.28 -5.15
N LEU A 121 8.09 -17.08 -5.60
CA LEU A 121 9.13 -16.89 -6.61
C LEU A 121 10.50 -17.38 -6.13
N ALA A 122 10.90 -17.04 -4.89
CA ALA A 122 12.16 -17.51 -4.32
C ALA A 122 12.19 -19.04 -4.15
N LEU A 123 11.12 -19.62 -3.60
CA LEU A 123 11.03 -21.06 -3.35
C LEU A 123 10.93 -21.88 -4.63
N SER A 124 10.25 -21.38 -5.66
CA SER A 124 10.19 -22.07 -6.96
C SER A 124 11.56 -22.14 -7.63
N LYS A 125 12.34 -21.05 -7.59
CA LYS A 125 13.72 -21.03 -8.08
C LYS A 125 14.63 -21.95 -7.26
N SER A 126 14.53 -21.92 -5.92
CA SER A 126 15.30 -22.82 -5.06
C SER A 126 15.02 -24.30 -5.37
N ARG A 127 13.74 -24.67 -5.56
CA ARG A 127 13.35 -26.04 -5.96
C ARG A 127 13.93 -26.41 -7.32
N ARG A 128 13.89 -25.51 -8.30
CA ARG A 128 14.49 -25.71 -9.62
C ARG A 128 15.99 -25.95 -9.52
N PHE A 129 16.74 -25.13 -8.78
CA PHE A 129 18.17 -25.34 -8.57
C PHE A 129 18.48 -26.66 -7.88
N SER A 130 17.72 -27.01 -6.83
CA SER A 130 17.87 -28.27 -6.12
C SER A 130 17.66 -29.46 -7.07
N SER A 131 16.70 -29.39 -7.98
CA SER A 131 16.43 -30.43 -8.97
C SER A 131 17.52 -30.57 -10.05
N MET A 132 18.30 -29.51 -10.30
CA MET A 132 19.35 -29.50 -11.31
C MET A 132 20.70 -30.06 -10.81
N GLY A 133 20.82 -30.36 -9.51
CA GLY A 133 22.00 -31.02 -8.94
C GLY A 133 23.27 -30.16 -9.06
N ILE A 134 23.41 -29.20 -8.13
CA ILE A 134 24.57 -28.34 -7.81
C ILE A 134 25.81 -28.63 -8.67
N ARG A 135 25.81 -28.11 -9.90
CA ARG A 135 27.03 -27.60 -10.54
C ARG A 135 26.72 -26.16 -10.87
N LEU A 136 27.29 -25.25 -10.09
CA LEU A 136 27.22 -23.79 -10.31
C LEU A 136 27.87 -23.48 -11.68
N ASN A 137 27.10 -23.69 -12.74
CA ASN A 137 27.39 -23.17 -14.06
C ASN A 137 27.41 -21.63 -13.93
N PRO A 138 28.41 -20.92 -14.47
CA PRO A 138 28.43 -19.46 -14.51
C PRO A 138 27.14 -18.83 -15.06
N GLU A 139 26.41 -19.55 -15.92
CA GLU A 139 25.09 -19.13 -16.44
C GLU A 139 23.96 -19.12 -15.37
N LEU A 140 24.10 -19.89 -14.29
CA LEU A 140 23.11 -19.95 -13.19
C LEU A 140 23.37 -18.91 -12.10
N ARG A 141 24.53 -18.21 -12.12
CA ARG A 141 24.87 -17.18 -11.13
C ARG A 141 23.85 -16.02 -11.10
N PRO A 142 23.38 -15.47 -12.23
CA PRO A 142 22.38 -14.39 -12.21
C PRO A 142 21.03 -14.84 -11.65
N GLU A 143 20.57 -16.05 -11.98
CA GLU A 143 19.32 -16.59 -11.44
C GLU A 143 19.41 -16.84 -9.92
N HIS A 144 20.59 -17.27 -9.44
CA HIS A 144 20.86 -17.46 -8.01
C HIS A 144 20.82 -16.13 -7.26
N GLU A 145 21.45 -15.07 -7.80
CA GLU A 145 21.39 -13.73 -7.22
C GLU A 145 19.95 -13.19 -7.16
N THR A 146 19.16 -13.42 -8.21
CA THR A 146 17.73 -13.05 -8.22
C THR A 146 16.94 -13.79 -7.14
N MET A 147 17.14 -15.10 -6.99
CA MET A 147 16.52 -15.89 -5.92
C MET A 147 16.86 -15.33 -4.55
N MET A 148 18.14 -15.00 -4.29
CA MET A 148 18.59 -14.43 -3.03
C MET A 148 17.94 -13.07 -2.75
N ARG A 149 17.81 -12.20 -3.76
CA ARG A 149 17.12 -10.91 -3.61
C ARG A 149 15.64 -11.07 -3.28
N GLN A 150 14.97 -12.03 -3.92
CA GLN A 150 13.57 -12.33 -3.64
C GLN A 150 13.40 -12.85 -2.20
N ALA A 151 14.24 -13.81 -1.78
CA ALA A 151 14.24 -14.32 -0.41
C ALA A 151 14.50 -13.20 0.63
N GLN A 152 15.45 -12.30 0.37
CA GLN A 152 15.73 -11.15 1.24
C GLN A 152 14.55 -10.18 1.34
N LEU A 153 13.84 -9.95 0.24
CA LEU A 153 12.65 -9.11 0.24
C LEU A 153 11.52 -9.74 1.06
N ALA A 154 11.29 -11.05 0.93
CA ALA A 154 10.30 -11.76 1.75
C ALA A 154 10.60 -11.61 3.26
N LEU A 155 11.86 -11.86 3.67
CA LEU A 155 12.28 -11.68 5.07
C LEU A 155 12.12 -10.24 5.58
N ARG A 156 12.39 -9.25 4.73
CA ARG A 156 12.18 -7.84 5.09
C ARG A 156 10.70 -7.54 5.32
N ILE A 157 9.81 -8.15 4.54
CA ILE A 157 8.38 -7.97 4.71
C ILE A 157 7.89 -8.69 5.99
N ASP A 158 8.41 -9.87 6.32
CA ASP A 158 8.12 -10.55 7.59
C ASP A 158 8.44 -9.66 8.80
N GLN A 159 9.62 -9.01 8.78
CA GLN A 159 10.01 -8.05 9.81
C GLN A 159 9.03 -6.88 9.91
N LYS A 160 8.57 -6.33 8.77
CA LYS A 160 7.56 -5.25 8.76
C LYS A 160 6.20 -5.70 9.28
N LEU A 161 5.83 -6.96 9.05
CA LEU A 161 4.59 -7.56 9.54
C LEU A 161 4.68 -8.03 10.99
N GLY A 162 5.87 -8.00 11.61
CA GLY A 162 6.11 -8.52 12.95
C GLY A 162 5.94 -10.03 13.05
N ARG A 163 6.17 -10.75 11.93
CA ARG A 163 6.08 -12.21 11.85
C ARG A 163 7.45 -12.83 12.05
N ASP A 164 7.47 -14.04 12.59
CA ASP A 164 8.67 -14.86 12.58
C ASP A 164 9.05 -15.18 11.13
N SER A 165 10.35 -15.11 10.84
CA SER A 165 10.87 -15.39 9.51
C SER A 165 10.55 -16.81 9.07
N ASP A 166 10.05 -16.95 7.84
CA ASP A 166 9.67 -18.26 7.31
C ASP A 166 10.89 -19.22 7.22
N PRO A 167 10.83 -20.41 7.86
CA PRO A 167 11.95 -21.35 7.88
C PRO A 167 12.29 -21.89 6.49
N GLU A 168 11.35 -21.94 5.55
CA GLU A 168 11.63 -22.35 4.17
C GLU A 168 12.44 -21.31 3.41
N VAL A 169 12.15 -20.03 3.65
CA VAL A 169 12.92 -18.91 3.06
C VAL A 169 14.32 -18.86 3.69
N LEU A 170 14.43 -19.10 4.99
CA LEU A 170 15.73 -19.16 5.68
C LEU A 170 16.63 -20.29 5.14
N LYS A 171 16.06 -21.45 4.77
CA LYS A 171 16.82 -22.57 4.20
C LYS A 171 17.59 -22.20 2.94
N ILE A 172 17.09 -21.25 2.14
CA ILE A 172 17.74 -20.76 0.91
C ILE A 172 19.13 -20.16 1.24
N PHE A 173 19.30 -19.55 2.41
CA PHE A 173 20.57 -18.96 2.84
C PHE A 173 21.53 -19.96 3.48
N THR A 174 21.05 -21.13 3.88
CA THR A 174 21.85 -22.16 4.56
C THR A 174 22.22 -23.33 3.67
N SER A 175 21.66 -23.41 2.46
CA SER A 175 21.86 -24.52 1.52
C SER A 175 23.15 -24.41 0.69
N GLU A 176 24.23 -23.84 1.26
CA GLU A 176 25.57 -23.83 0.64
C GLU A 176 26.24 -25.21 0.66
#